data_AF-A0A4Z0MAV3-F1
#
_entry.id   AF-A0A4Z0MAV3-F1
#
_cell.length_a   1.000
_cell.length_b   1.000
_cell.length_c   1.000
_cell.angle_alpha   90.00
_cell.angle_beta   90.00
_cell.angle_gamma   90.00
#
_symmetry.space_group_name_H-M   'P 1'
#
loop_
_entity.id
_entity.type
_entity.pdbx_description
1 polymer ?
#
loop_
_entity_poly.entity_id
_entity_poly.type
_entity_poly.pdbx_seq_one_letter_code
_entity_poly.pdbx_strand_id
1 'polypeptide(L)' 'MDTEEDDQAQRRAIVAQAIANVRARGLEPHPQVLALYERYAAGEIMRDEVQAVMQARAAAIEQGNREQKGKRD' A
#
# COMPACT_ATOMS: atom_id res chain seq x y z
N MET A 1 2.27 -21.21 22.53
CA MET A 1 1.08 -20.58 21.91
C MET A 1 1.56 -19.19 21.58
N ASP A 2 2.24 -19.06 20.43
CA ASP A 2 3.08 -17.89 20.09
C ASP A 2 2.77 -17.39 18.67
N THR A 3 1.62 -17.77 18.12
CA THR A 3 1.38 -17.66 16.68
C THR A 3 0.88 -16.31 16.22
N GLU A 4 0.29 -15.48 17.08
CA GLU A 4 -0.32 -14.20 16.66
C GLU A 4 0.62 -13.00 16.80
N GLU A 5 1.44 -12.96 17.86
CA GLU A 5 2.45 -11.92 18.04
C GLU A 5 3.59 -12.06 17.02
N ASP A 6 4.00 -13.30 16.70
CA ASP A 6 4.99 -13.58 15.66
C ASP A 6 4.47 -13.17 14.27
N ASP A 7 3.18 -13.42 13.98
CA ASP A 7 2.52 -13.00 12.75
C ASP A 7 2.49 -11.48 12.60
N GLN A 8 2.14 -10.74 13.67
CA GLN A 8 2.16 -9.27 13.63
C GLN A 8 3.57 -8.71 13.47
N ALA A 9 4.56 -9.27 14.16
CA ALA A 9 5.96 -8.87 14.00
C ALA A 9 6.44 -9.11 12.56
N GLN A 10 6.09 -10.24 11.97
CA GLN A 10 6.39 -10.56 10.58
C GLN A 10 5.74 -9.56 9.62
N ARG A 11 4.46 -9.25 9.80
CA ARG A 11 3.75 -8.25 8.96
C ARG A 11 4.37 -6.86 9.07
N ARG A 12 4.73 -6.42 10.28
CA ARG A 12 5.44 -5.15 10.51
C ARG A 12 6.78 -5.12 9.80
N ALA A 13 7.54 -6.22 9.84
CA ALA A 13 8.83 -6.32 9.14
C ALA A 13 8.66 -6.22 7.61
N ILE A 14 7.64 -6.90 7.05
CA ILE A 14 7.31 -6.82 5.61
C ILE A 14 6.97 -5.38 5.21
N VAL A 15 6.13 -4.70 6.00
CA VAL A 15 5.74 -3.30 5.75
C VAL A 15 6.95 -2.36 5.83
N ALA A 16 7.79 -2.51 6.86
CA ALA A 16 8.98 -1.69 7.04
C ALA A 16 9.94 -1.83 5.84
N GLN A 17 10.16 -3.06 5.38
CA GLN A 17 10.99 -3.33 4.20
C GLN A 17 10.40 -2.70 2.93
N ALA A 18 9.08 -2.80 2.73
CA ALA A 18 8.42 -2.20 1.58
C ALA A 18 8.58 -0.67 1.56
N ILE A 19 8.36 0.00 2.71
CA ILE A 19 8.54 1.45 2.85
C ILE A 19 10.00 1.84 2.61
N ALA A 20 10.95 1.11 3.20
CA ALA A 20 12.37 1.35 3.02
C ALA A 20 12.79 1.24 1.54
N ASN A 21 12.27 0.24 0.82
CA ASN A 21 12.55 0.06 -0.60
C ASN A 21 12.03 1.23 -1.46
N VAL A 22 10.87 1.78 -1.13
CA VAL A 22 10.31 2.94 -1.83
C VAL A 22 11.15 4.20 -1.54
N ARG A 23 11.47 4.44 -0.27
CA ARG A 23 12.33 5.57 0.14
C ARG A 23 13.74 5.50 -0.41
N ALA A 24 14.31 4.30 -0.53
CA ALA A 24 15.62 4.09 -1.14
C ALA A 24 15.67 4.52 -2.61
N ARG A 25 14.52 4.61 -3.29
CA ARG A 25 14.40 5.13 -4.66
C ARG A 25 14.15 6.63 -4.72
N GLY A 26 14.24 7.33 -3.58
CA GLY A 26 13.92 8.76 -3.47
C GLY A 26 12.42 9.06 -3.59
N LEU A 27 11.57 8.05 -3.42
CA LEU A 27 10.12 8.19 -3.47
C LEU A 27 9.55 8.12 -2.06
N GLU A 28 8.48 8.87 -1.79
CA GLU A 28 7.73 8.74 -0.55
C GLU A 28 6.41 8.02 -0.82
N PRO A 29 6.07 6.96 -0.07
CA PRO A 29 4.76 6.33 -0.18
C PRO A 29 3.65 7.33 0.12
N HIS A 30 2.57 7.28 -0.66
CA HIS A 30 1.43 8.14 -0.43
C HIS A 30 0.79 7.87 0.95
N PRO A 31 0.32 8.88 1.69
CA PRO A 31 -0.24 8.71 3.05
C PRO A 31 -1.32 7.64 3.18
N GLN A 32 -2.21 7.54 2.19
CA GLN A 32 -3.23 6.48 2.15
C GLN A 32 -2.64 5.06 2.05
N VAL A 33 -1.47 4.86 1.43
CA VAL A 33 -0.76 3.57 1.42
C VAL A 33 -0.18 3.28 2.80
N LEU A 34 0.39 4.30 3.46
CA LEU A 34 0.92 4.15 4.82
C LEU A 34 -0.18 3.70 5.79
N ALA A 35 -1.33 4.37 5.77
CA ALA A 35 -2.48 3.98 6.59
C ALA A 35 -2.98 2.55 6.28
N LEU A 36 -2.96 2.14 5.00
CA LEU A 36 -3.31 0.78 4.60
C LEU A 36 -2.32 -0.25 5.16
N TYR A 37 -1.03 0.03 5.11
CA TYR A 37 0.00 -0.84 5.67
C TYR A 37 -0.04 -0.93 7.20
N GLU A 38 -0.40 0.14 7.90
CA GLU A 38 -0.61 0.12 9.36
C GLU A 38 -1.74 -0.85 9.73
N ARG A 39 -2.88 -0.80 9.03
CA ARG A 39 -4.00 -1.72 9.24
C ARG A 39 -3.62 -3.18 8.97
N TYR A 40 -2.84 -3.43 7.91
CA TYR A 40 -2.32 -4.77 7.61
C TYR A 40 -1.37 -5.28 8.70
N ALA A 41 -0.46 -4.42 9.17
CA ALA A 41 0.50 -4.73 10.22
C ALA A 41 -0.15 -4.95 11.60
N ALA A 42 -1.29 -4.29 11.85
CA ALA A 42 -2.14 -4.52 13.03
C ALA A 42 -3.01 -5.79 12.92
N GLY A 43 -3.06 -6.42 11.74
CA GLY A 43 -3.90 -7.59 11.49
C GLY A 43 -5.37 -7.28 11.25
N GLU A 44 -5.74 -6.00 11.11
CA GLU A 44 -7.12 -5.56 10.88
C GLU A 44 -7.63 -5.88 9.47
N ILE A 45 -6.72 -6.03 8.51
CA ILE A 45 -7.02 -6.38 7.12
C ILE A 45 -6.07 -7.45 6.62
N MET A 46 -6.55 -8.23 5.64
CA MET A 46 -5.77 -9.28 4.99
C MET A 46 -4.97 -8.76 3.80
N ARG A 47 -3.98 -9.54 3.36
CA ARG A 47 -3.13 -9.20 2.22
C ARG A 47 -3.94 -8.98 0.93
N ASP A 48 -4.96 -9.78 0.70
CA ASP A 48 -5.84 -9.66 -0.47
C ASP A 48 -6.59 -8.32 -0.48
N GLU A 49 -7.00 -7.81 0.68
CA GLU A 49 -7.62 -6.50 0.80
C GLU A 49 -6.64 -5.37 0.48
N VAL A 50 -5.39 -5.48 0.97
CA VAL A 50 -4.32 -4.53 0.62
C VAL A 50 -4.11 -4.52 -0.90
N GLN A 51 -4.08 -5.69 -1.54
CA GLN A 51 -3.92 -5.81 -2.99
C GLN A 51 -5.09 -5.19 -3.75
N ALA A 52 -6.32 -5.46 -3.35
CA ALA A 52 -7.52 -4.90 -3.97
C ALA A 52 -7.54 -3.37 -3.90
N VAL A 53 -7.21 -2.79 -2.74
CA VAL A 53 -7.14 -1.33 -2.57
C VAL A 53 -6.05 -0.73 -3.45
N MET A 54 -4.87 -1.35 -3.52
CA MET A 54 -3.78 -0.87 -4.36
C MET A 54 -4.12 -0.91 -5.86
N GLN A 55 -4.79 -1.98 -6.32
CA GLN A 55 -5.25 -2.07 -7.71
C GLN A 55 -6.31 -1.03 -8.05
N ALA A 56 -7.29 -0.81 -7.17
CA ALA A 56 -8.31 0.21 -7.37
C ALA A 56 -7.68 1.62 -7.49
N ARG A 57 -6.65 1.91 -6.69
CA ARG A 57 -5.91 3.18 -6.78
C ARG A 57 -5.12 3.33 -8.07
N ALA A 58 -4.47 2.27 -8.53
CA ALA A 58 -3.77 2.29 -9.83
C ALA A 58 -4.74 2.60 -10.97
N ALA A 59 -5.90 1.92 -11.00
CA ALA A 59 -6.93 2.14 -12.00
C ALA A 59 -7.49 3.58 -11.97
N ALA A 60 -7.70 4.15 -10.79
CA ALA A 60 -8.17 5.53 -10.64
C ALA A 60 -7.15 6.56 -11.17
N ILE A 61 -5.85 6.32 -10.96
CA ILE A 61 -4.79 7.17 -11.52
C ILE A 61 -4.78 7.08 -13.05
N GLU A 62 -4.91 5.88 -13.61
CA GLU A 62 -4.94 5.67 -15.06
C GLU A 62 -6.15 6.36 -15.72
N GLN A 63 -7.33 6.27 -15.11
CA GLN A 63 -8.53 6.96 -15.59
C GLN A 63 -8.38 8.49 -15.52
N GLY A 64 -7.93 9.03 -14.38
CA GLY A 64 -7.70 10.47 -14.22
C GLY A 64 -6.64 11.04 -15.16
N ASN A 65 -5.65 10.25 -15.57
CA ASN A 65 -4.67 10.65 -16.58
C ASN A 65 -5.27 10.66 -18.01
N ARG A 66 -6.18 9.73 -18.32
CA ARG A 66 -6.85 9.65 -19.62
C ARG A 66 -7.80 10.83 -19.83
N GLU A 67 -8.57 11.20 -18.80
CA GLU A 67 -9.52 12.33 -18.85
C GLU A 67 -8.82 13.69 -18.99
N GLN A 68 -7.65 13.88 -18.35
CA GLN A 68 -6.87 15.10 -18.48
C GLN A 68 -6.21 15.26 -19.85
N LYS A 69 -5.88 14.15 -20.52
CA LYS A 69 -5.30 14.18 -21.87
C LYS A 69 -6.34 14.60 -22.93
N GLY A 70 -7.59 14.12 -22.82
CA GLY A 70 -8.65 14.46 -23.77
C GLY A 70 -9.25 15.88 -23.66
N LYS A 71 -8.87 16.66 -22.65
CA LYS A 71 -9.27 18.07 -22.46
C LYS A 71 -8.26 19.09 -23.00
N ARG A 72 -7.09 18.63 -23.46
CA ARG A 72 -6.01 19.49 -23.99
C ARG A 72 -5.91 19.46 -25.53
N ASP A 73 -6.81 18.76 -26.20
CA ASP A 73 -7.03 18.78 -27.65
C ASP A 73 -8.20 19.71 -28.00
#